data_AF-A0ABD2TWI9-F1
#
_entry.id   AF-A0ABD2TWI9-F1
#
_cell.length_a   1.000
_cell.length_b   1.000
_cell.length_c   1.000
_cell.angle_alpha   90.00
_cell.angle_beta   90.00
_cell.angle_gamma   90.00
#
_symmetry.space_group_name_H-M   'P 1'
#
loop_
_entity.id
_entity.type
_entity.pdbx_description
1 polymer ?
#
loop_
_entity_poly.entity_id
_entity_poly.type
_entity_poly.pdbx_seq_one_letter_code
_entity_poly.pdbx_strand_id
1 'polypeptide(L)'
;MDTIFFETRKKDNKLVEPETNAKYAEIPKLVQSDSSLTNIEVVEKCFGPQCKSHVIGFGGGITAKELKGGNSSKAALLDELNAREKENEPLKRRMDELENKCERMDELESKYEQLARVLLGQPSTPASSSDQ
;
A
#
# COMPACT_ATOMS: atom_id res chain seq x y z
N MET A 1 6.29 -1.79 -19.61
CA MET A 1 4.88 -1.35 -19.70
C MET A 1 4.06 -2.31 -20.54
N ASP A 2 4.56 -2.70 -21.72
CA ASP A 2 3.84 -3.59 -22.65
C ASP A 2 3.42 -4.93 -22.06
N THR A 3 4.31 -5.62 -21.33
CA THR A 3 4.01 -6.94 -20.73
C THR A 3 2.84 -6.90 -19.74
N ILE A 4 2.78 -5.85 -18.92
CA ILE A 4 1.69 -5.65 -17.93
C ILE A 4 0.37 -5.34 -18.65
N PHE A 5 0.45 -4.56 -19.73
CA PHE A 5 -0.71 -4.22 -20.56
C PHE A 5 -1.33 -5.45 -21.23
N PHE A 6 -0.52 -6.37 -21.76
CA PHE A 6 -1.02 -7.60 -22.37
C PHE A 6 -1.60 -8.59 -21.37
N GLU A 7 -0.99 -8.72 -20.19
CA GLU A 7 -1.43 -9.70 -19.18
C GLU A 7 -2.85 -9.38 -18.66
N THR A 8 -3.17 -8.08 -18.50
CA THR A 8 -4.50 -7.62 -18.03
C THR A 8 -5.62 -7.71 -19.08
N ARG A 9 -5.27 -8.07 -20.33
CA ARG A 9 -6.20 -8.15 -21.47
C ARG A 9 -6.54 -9.58 -21.87
N LYS A 10 -5.90 -10.60 -21.27
CA LYS A 10 -6.24 -12.00 -21.52
C LYS A 10 -7.68 -12.26 -21.08
N LYS A 11 -8.52 -12.71 -22.03
CA LYS A 11 -9.84 -13.24 -21.71
C LYS A 11 -9.75 -14.76 -21.78
N ASP A 12 -10.09 -15.44 -20.69
CA ASP A 12 -10.06 -16.90 -20.59
C ASP A 12 -8.68 -17.51 -20.94
N ASN A 13 -7.59 -16.87 -20.49
CA ASN A 13 -6.19 -17.23 -20.79
C ASN A 13 -5.81 -17.22 -22.28
N LYS A 14 -6.70 -16.78 -23.17
CA LYS A 14 -6.40 -16.58 -24.59
C LYS A 14 -5.92 -15.13 -24.79
N LEU A 15 -4.80 -15.00 -25.48
CA LEU A 15 -4.30 -13.71 -25.94
C LEU A 15 -5.35 -13.08 -26.85
N VAL A 16 -5.54 -11.77 -26.67
CA VAL A 16 -6.31 -10.92 -27.58
C VAL A 16 -5.80 -11.14 -29.01
N GLU A 17 -6.74 -11.33 -29.95
CA GLU A 17 -6.49 -11.58 -31.38
C GLU A 17 -5.37 -10.66 -31.91
N PRO A 18 -4.42 -11.16 -32.70
CA PRO A 18 -3.27 -10.38 -33.19
C PRO A 18 -3.69 -9.12 -33.95
N GLU A 19 -4.84 -9.15 -34.63
CA GLU A 19 -5.46 -7.98 -35.28
C GLU A 19 -5.79 -6.84 -34.31
N THR A 20 -6.16 -7.18 -33.07
CA THR A 20 -6.49 -6.21 -32.04
C THR A 20 -5.23 -5.58 -31.47
N ASN A 21 -4.13 -6.32 -31.37
CA ASN A 21 -2.83 -5.80 -30.92
C ASN A 21 -2.23 -4.81 -31.93
N ALA A 22 -2.44 -5.06 -33.23
CA ALA A 22 -2.05 -4.12 -34.29
C ALA A 22 -2.73 -2.75 -34.11
N LYS A 23 -4.03 -2.74 -33.79
CA LYS A 23 -4.79 -1.50 -33.51
C LYS A 23 -4.25 -0.73 -32.30
N TYR A 24 -3.72 -1.40 -31.27
CA TYR A 24 -3.08 -0.71 -30.14
C TYR A 24 -1.77 -0.02 -30.53
N ALA A 25 -1.01 -0.60 -31.44
CA ALA A 25 0.22 0.02 -31.95
C ALA A 25 -0.05 1.26 -32.82
N GLU A 26 -1.30 1.44 -33.28
CA GLU A 26 -1.73 2.62 -34.02
C GLU A 26 -2.07 3.81 -33.11
N ILE A 27 -2.52 3.56 -31.87
CA ILE A 27 -2.92 4.62 -30.93
C ILE A 27 -1.78 5.64 -30.71
N PRO A 28 -0.54 5.24 -30.35
CA PRO A 28 0.54 6.21 -30.14
C PRO A 28 0.86 7.00 -31.41
N LYS A 29 0.77 6.36 -32.58
CA LYS A 29 1.03 7.01 -33.87
C LYS A 29 -0.01 8.09 -34.15
N LEU A 30 -1.28 7.80 -33.88
CA LEU A 30 -2.39 8.73 -34.08
C LEU A 30 -2.27 9.94 -33.17
N VAL A 31 -1.99 9.71 -31.88
CA VAL A 31 -1.79 10.78 -30.88
C VAL A 31 -0.60 11.68 -31.24
N GLN A 32 0.47 11.10 -31.78
CA GLN A 32 1.64 11.86 -32.24
C GLN A 32 1.36 12.65 -33.53
N SER A 33 0.58 12.08 -34.45
CA SER A 33 0.26 12.74 -35.73
C SER A 33 -0.76 13.88 -35.59
N ASP A 34 -1.67 13.77 -34.62
CA ASP A 34 -2.75 14.74 -34.43
C ASP A 34 -3.06 14.89 -32.94
N SER A 35 -2.35 15.83 -32.32
CA SER A 35 -2.49 16.15 -30.90
C SER A 35 -3.80 16.88 -30.56
N SER A 36 -4.60 17.25 -31.57
CA SER A 36 -5.89 17.92 -31.37
C SER A 36 -7.03 16.93 -31.08
N LEU A 37 -6.83 15.65 -31.38
CA LEU A 37 -7.83 14.62 -31.15
C LEU A 37 -8.03 14.35 -29.67
N THR A 38 -9.30 14.21 -29.29
CA THR A 38 -9.65 13.73 -27.96
C THR A 38 -9.36 12.23 -27.84
N ASN A 39 -9.14 11.76 -26.61
CA ASN A 39 -8.87 10.34 -26.36
C ASN A 39 -9.96 9.41 -26.91
N ILE A 40 -11.23 9.85 -26.92
CA ILE A 40 -12.33 9.04 -27.45
C ILE A 40 -12.28 8.93 -28.98
N GLU A 41 -11.96 10.01 -29.69
CA GLU A 41 -11.84 10.02 -31.15
C GLU A 41 -10.66 9.18 -31.63
N VAL A 42 -9.55 9.19 -30.89
CA VAL A 42 -8.39 8.33 -31.16
C VAL A 42 -8.79 6.86 -31.07
N VAL A 43 -9.51 6.47 -30.03
CA VAL A 43 -9.98 5.10 -29.84
C VAL A 43 -11.02 4.72 -30.90
N GLU A 44 -11.95 5.63 -31.24
CA GLU A 44 -12.96 5.38 -32.28
C GLU A 44 -12.34 5.17 -33.66
N LYS A 45 -11.24 5.88 -33.98
CA LYS A 45 -10.50 5.68 -35.23
C LYS A 45 -9.84 4.30 -35.32
N CYS A 46 -9.33 3.76 -34.20
CA CYS A 46 -8.66 2.45 -34.20
C CYS A 46 -9.63 1.28 -34.03
N PHE A 47 -10.71 1.44 -33.27
CA PHE A 47 -11.61 0.34 -32.86
C PHE A 47 -13.05 0.47 -33.35
N GLY A 48 -13.37 1.56 -34.06
CA GLY A 48 -14.73 1.88 -34.51
C GLY A 48 -15.56 2.59 -33.43
N PRO A 49 -16.81 2.98 -33.77
CA PRO A 49 -17.67 3.76 -32.88
C PRO A 49 -17.79 3.14 -31.49
N GLN A 50 -17.51 3.92 -30.45
CA GLN A 50 -17.60 3.46 -29.06
C GLN A 50 -18.93 3.93 -28.46
N CYS A 51 -19.56 3.06 -27.67
CA CYS A 51 -20.78 3.45 -26.96
C CYS A 51 -20.44 4.45 -25.85
N LYS A 52 -20.77 5.73 -26.05
CA LYS A 52 -20.51 6.82 -25.07
C LYS A 52 -21.22 6.64 -23.72
N SER A 53 -22.20 5.73 -23.65
CA SER A 53 -22.88 5.34 -22.41
C SER A 53 -22.10 4.32 -21.57
N HIS A 54 -21.06 3.71 -22.13
CA HIS A 54 -20.20 2.75 -21.45
C HIS A 54 -18.80 3.35 -21.31
N VAL A 55 -18.40 3.64 -20.07
CA VAL A 55 -16.99 3.94 -19.79
C VAL A 55 -16.24 2.61 -19.91
N ILE A 56 -15.54 2.40 -21.03
CA ILE A 56 -14.54 1.34 -21.12
C ILE A 56 -13.34 1.81 -20.30
N GLY A 57 -13.31 1.43 -19.02
CA GLY A 57 -12.14 1.60 -18.17
C GLY A 57 -10.98 0.73 -18.66
N PHE A 58 -9.75 1.15 -18.34
CA PHE A 58 -8.55 0.35 -18.57
C PHE A 58 -8.61 -0.92 -17.70
N GLY A 59 -8.83 -2.07 -18.32
CA GLY A 59 -8.80 -3.39 -17.69
C GLY A 59 -10.07 -4.18 -17.96
N GLY A 60 -9.95 -5.47 -18.29
CA GLY A 60 -11.06 -6.35 -18.67
C GLY A 60 -12.26 -6.17 -17.75
N GLY A 61 -13.38 -5.72 -18.36
CA GLY A 61 -14.57 -5.19 -17.70
C GLY A 61 -14.79 -5.67 -16.26
N ILE A 62 -14.40 -4.84 -15.29
CA ILE A 62 -14.82 -5.00 -13.91
C ILE A 62 -16.33 -4.81 -13.91
N THR A 63 -17.06 -5.88 -13.61
CA THR A 63 -18.51 -5.85 -13.51
C THR A 63 -18.93 -5.01 -12.30
N ALA A 64 -20.10 -4.38 -12.36
CA ALA A 64 -20.65 -3.64 -11.21
C ALA A 64 -20.78 -4.50 -9.93
N LYS A 65 -20.80 -5.83 -10.08
CA LYS A 65 -20.78 -6.81 -8.98
C LYS A 65 -19.41 -6.91 -8.31
N GLU A 66 -18.33 -6.76 -9.06
CA GLU A 66 -16.96 -6.72 -8.53
C GLU A 66 -16.62 -5.35 -7.93
N LEU A 67 -17.25 -4.27 -8.42
CA LEU A 67 -17.18 -2.94 -7.80
C LEU A 67 -18.03 -2.83 -6.52
N LYS A 68 -19.10 -3.63 -6.41
CA LYS A 68 -19.78 -3.86 -5.13
C LYS A 68 -18.89 -4.77 -4.29
N GLY A 69 -17.90 -4.16 -3.63
CA GLY A 69 -17.30 -4.75 -2.43
C GLY A 69 -18.41 -5.27 -1.51
N GLY A 70 -18.12 -6.36 -0.78
CA GLY A 70 -19.08 -7.20 -0.07
C GLY A 70 -20.27 -6.44 0.53
N ASN A 71 -21.43 -7.09 0.54
CA ASN A 71 -22.77 -6.64 0.95
C ASN A 71 -22.91 -5.96 2.33
N SER A 72 -21.82 -5.67 3.04
CA SER A 72 -21.83 -4.83 4.23
C SER A 72 -22.11 -3.38 3.85
N SER A 73 -23.12 -2.79 4.51
CA SER A 73 -23.40 -1.37 4.34
C SER A 73 -22.27 -0.54 4.96
N LYS A 74 -22.08 0.69 4.49
CA LYS A 74 -21.12 1.64 5.09
C LYS A 74 -21.30 1.78 6.60
N ALA A 75 -22.55 1.75 7.08
CA ALA A 75 -22.87 1.82 8.50
C ALA A 75 -22.40 0.57 9.26
N ALA A 76 -22.67 -0.62 8.73
CA ALA A 76 -22.24 -1.87 9.33
C ALA A 76 -20.70 -1.99 9.44
N LEU A 77 -19.97 -1.52 8.42
CA LEU A 77 -18.51 -1.46 8.48
C LEU A 77 -17.98 -0.50 9.54
N LEU A 78 -18.64 0.65 9.73
CA LEU A 78 -18.26 1.61 10.78
C LEU A 78 -18.54 1.06 12.18
N ASP A 79 -19.65 0.36 12.36
CA ASP A 79 -19.99 -0.28 13.63
C ASP A 79 -18.98 -1.39 13.98
N GLU A 80 -18.61 -2.22 13.00
CA GLU A 80 -17.58 -3.26 13.18
C GLU A 80 -16.20 -2.66 13.50
N LEU A 81 -15.81 -1.58 12.83
CA LEU A 81 -14.56 -0.86 13.11
C LEU A 81 -14.56 -0.34 14.55
N ASN A 82 -15.62 0.36 14.96
CA ASN A 82 -15.73 0.92 16.31
C ASN A 82 -15.73 -0.17 17.39
N ALA A 83 -16.34 -1.33 17.12
CA ALA A 83 -16.31 -2.48 18.03
C ALA A 83 -14.88 -3.03 18.18
N ARG A 84 -14.19 -3.25 17.06
CA ARG A 84 -12.78 -3.70 17.04
C ARG A 84 -11.85 -2.74 17.76
N GLU A 85 -12.05 -1.43 17.60
CA GLU A 85 -11.23 -0.42 18.28
C GLU A 85 -11.41 -0.48 19.81
N LYS A 86 -12.65 -0.61 20.27
CA LYS A 86 -12.96 -0.80 21.71
C LYS A 86 -12.41 -2.11 22.27
N GLU A 87 -12.38 -3.18 21.49
CA GLU A 87 -11.78 -4.45 21.89
C GLU A 87 -10.25 -4.38 21.98
N ASN A 88 -9.61 -3.52 21.17
CA ASN A 88 -8.16 -3.34 21.15
C ASN A 88 -7.63 -2.38 22.24
N GLU A 89 -8.46 -1.48 22.76
CA GLU A 89 -8.14 -0.58 23.87
C GLU A 89 -7.45 -1.25 25.10
N PRO A 90 -7.97 -2.37 25.66
CA PRO A 90 -7.31 -3.03 26.78
C PRO A 90 -5.94 -3.62 26.41
N LEU A 91 -5.74 -4.06 25.17
CA LEU A 91 -4.43 -4.55 24.71
C LEU A 91 -3.41 -3.41 24.65
N LYS A 92 -3.84 -2.23 24.18
CA LYS A 92 -3.00 -1.03 24.15
C LYS A 92 -2.55 -0.62 25.55
N ARG A 93 -3.48 -0.56 26.51
CA ARG A 93 -3.13 -0.27 27.92
C ARG A 93 -2.16 -1.29 28.53
N ARG A 94 -2.33 -2.57 28.21
CA ARG A 94 -1.40 -3.61 28.69
C ARG A 94 -0.01 -3.46 28.09
N MET A 95 0.09 -3.00 26.85
CA MET A 95 1.36 -2.72 26.19
C MET A 95 2.07 -1.55 26.87
N ASP A 96 1.36 -0.45 27.12
CA ASP A 96 1.88 0.71 27.85
C ASP A 96 2.33 0.34 29.28
N GLU A 97 1.56 -0.52 29.98
CA GLU A 97 1.94 -0.99 31.31
C GLU A 97 3.21 -1.87 31.29
N LEU A 98 3.36 -2.67 30.25
CA LEU A 98 4.54 -3.52 30.08
C LEU A 98 5.78 -2.69 29.74
N GLU A 99 5.64 -1.68 28.89
CA GLU A 99 6.71 -0.75 28.55
C GLU A 99 7.22 -0.02 29.82
N ASN A 100 6.31 0.51 30.64
CA ASN A 100 6.68 1.14 31.91
C ASN A 100 7.37 0.15 32.88
N LYS A 101 6.95 -1.13 32.90
CA LYS A 101 7.63 -2.16 33.70
C LYS A 101 9.07 -2.40 33.24
N CYS A 102 9.31 -2.40 31.93
CA CYS A 102 10.66 -2.52 31.37
C CYS A 102 11.53 -1.33 31.76
N GLU A 103 11.02 -0.10 31.62
CA GLU A 103 11.77 1.11 32.02
C GLU A 103 12.19 1.07 33.49
N ARG A 104 11.28 0.67 34.40
CA ARG A 104 11.61 0.52 35.82
C ARG A 104 12.63 -0.59 36.09
N MET A 105 12.65 -1.63 35.27
CA MET A 105 13.61 -2.72 35.38
C MET A 105 15.01 -2.24 34.95
N ASP A 106 15.09 -1.46 33.86
CA ASP A 106 16.34 -0.85 33.39
C ASP A 106 16.91 0.12 34.44
N GLU A 107 16.06 0.92 35.08
CA GLU A 107 16.47 1.78 36.20
C GLU A 107 17.01 0.98 37.40
N LEU A 108 16.36 -0.14 37.72
CA LEU A 108 16.77 -1.00 38.82
C LEU A 108 18.11 -1.67 38.51
N GLU A 109 18.29 -2.16 37.28
CA GLU A 109 19.55 -2.72 36.79
C GLU A 109 20.69 -1.70 36.90
N SER A 110 20.46 -0.45 36.47
CA SER A 110 21.44 0.63 36.62
C SER A 110 21.83 0.89 38.08
N LYS A 111 20.86 0.86 39.01
CA LYS A 111 21.11 1.02 40.46
C LYS A 111 21.91 -0.15 41.03
N TYR A 112 21.61 -1.38 40.61
CA TYR A 112 22.37 -2.56 41.03
C TYR A 112 23.81 -2.49 40.54
N GLU A 113 24.03 -2.07 39.30
CA GLU A 113 25.37 -1.88 38.73
C GLU A 113 26.16 -0.79 39.48
N GLN A 114 25.51 0.33 39.85
CA GLN A 114 26.12 1.37 40.68
C GLN A 114 26.48 0.86 42.09
N LEU A 115 25.57 0.11 42.73
CA LEU A 115 25.81 -0.48 44.04
C LEU A 115 26.97 -1.50 44.00
N ALA A 116 27.02 -2.33 42.96
CA ALA A 116 28.09 -3.30 42.77
C ALA A 116 29.45 -2.61 42.66
N ARG A 117 29.54 -1.50 41.92
CA ARG A 117 30.78 -0.69 41.81
C ARG A 117 31.24 -0.12 43.15
N VAL A 118 30.32 0.38 43.97
CA VAL A 118 30.62 0.93 45.31
C VAL A 118 31.10 -0.18 46.25
N LEU A 119 30.44 -1.34 46.25
CA LEU A 119 30.79 -2.46 47.14
C LEU A 119 32.09 -3.16 46.73
N LEU A 120 32.37 -3.27 45.44
CA LEU A 120 33.58 -3.92 44.90
C LEU A 120 34.79 -2.97 44.81
N GLY A 121 34.62 -1.68 45.13
CA GLY A 121 35.71 -0.72 45.25
C GLY A 121 36.45 -0.42 43.94
N GLN A 122 35.79 -0.49 42.78
CA GLN A 122 36.44 -0.12 41.51
C GLN A 122 36.46 1.41 41.34
N PRO A 123 37.65 2.04 41.20
CA PRO A 123 37.74 3.49 41.03
C PRO A 123 37.28 3.91 39.64
N SER A 124 36.58 5.04 39.56
CA SER A 124 36.28 5.71 38.30
C SER A 124 37.59 6.03 37.58
N THR A 125 37.81 5.46 36.40
CA THR A 125 38.90 5.91 35.53
C THR A 125 38.60 7.34 35.08
N PRO A 126 39.45 8.33 35.37
CA PRO A 126 39.31 9.62 34.72
C PRO A 126 39.68 9.45 33.24
N ALA A 127 38.92 10.12 32.37
CA ALA A 127 39.26 10.24 30.96
C ALA A 127 40.69 10.79 30.82
N SER A 128 41.62 9.93 30.41
CA SER A 128 42.98 10.34 30.07
C SER A 128 42.91 11.12 28.75
N SER A 129 42.93 12.45 28.86
CA SER A 129 43.29 13.32 27.74
C SER A 129 44.73 13.04 27.36
N SER A 130 44.95 12.49 26.17
CA SER A 130 46.26 12.51 25.52
C SER A 130 46.24 13.56 24.42
N ASP A 131 46.63 14.78 24.79
CA ASP A 131 47.28 15.73 23.89
C ASP A 131 48.79 15.42 23.94
N GLN A 132 49.33 14.77 22.91
CA GLN A 132 50.63 15.10 22.30
C GLN A 132 50.88 14.30 21.01
#